data_AF-A0AAW2E4Q6-F1
#
_entry.id   AF-A0AAW2E4Q6-F1
#
_cell.length_a   1.000
_cell.length_b   1.000
_cell.length_c   1.000
_cell.angle_alpha   90.00
_cell.angle_beta   90.00
_cell.angle_gamma   90.00
#
_symmetry.space_group_name_H-M   'P 1'
#
loop_
_entity.id
_entity.type
_entity.pdbx_description
1 polymer ?
#
loop_
_entity_poly.entity_id
_entity_poly.type
_entity_poly.pdbx_seq_one_letter_code
_entity_poly.pdbx_strand_id
1 'polypeptide(L)' 'MGRFSSCKVQHVFYEANRVADALAKQGCVLQEDFVVFDISPSDEISSFVYSDVNGESFCRLIATNIAILA' A
#
# COMPACT_ATOMS: atom_id res chain seq x y z
N MET A 1 16.65 1.41 19.00
CA MET A 1 15.66 1.89 18.02
C MET A 1 16.20 3.14 17.34
N GLY A 2 16.47 3.07 16.04
CA GLY A 2 16.97 4.21 15.27
C GLY A 2 15.91 5.30 15.21
N ARG A 3 16.26 6.51 15.65
CA ARG A 3 15.37 7.66 15.62
C ARG A 3 15.29 8.10 14.15
N PHE A 4 14.15 7.91 13.51
CA PHE A 4 13.94 8.41 12.15
C PHE A 4 14.20 9.92 12.16
N SER A 5 15.24 10.35 11.44
CA SER A 5 15.76 11.71 11.51
C SER A 5 14.84 12.71 10.82
N SER A 6 13.97 12.23 9.94
CA SER A 6 12.91 12.98 9.26
C SER A 6 11.85 12.00 8.76
N CYS A 7 10.60 12.20 9.16
CA CYS A 7 9.44 11.48 8.62
C CYS A 7 8.51 12.48 7.96
N LYS A 8 8.02 12.16 6.77
CA LYS A 8 6.93 12.90 6.11
C LYS A 8 5.72 11.98 5.99
N VAL A 9 4.60 12.40 6.54
CA VAL A 9 3.32 11.73 6.35
C VAL A 9 2.62 12.38 5.17
N GLN A 10 2.13 11.57 4.23
CA GLN A 10 1.37 12.03 3.08
C GLN A 10 0.12 11.17 2.93
N HIS A 11 -1.00 11.80 2.59
CA HIS A 11 -2.20 11.08 2.19
C HIS A 11 -1.99 10.44 0.82
N VAL A 12 -2.33 9.16 0.70
CA VAL A 12 -2.35 8.43 -0.56
C VAL A 12 -3.71 7.75 -0.70
N PHE A 13 -4.25 7.76 -1.93
CA PHE A 13 -5.46 7.01 -2.24
C PHE A 13 -5.17 5.50 -2.23
N TYR A 14 -6.19 4.69 -2.00
CA TYR A 14 -6.03 3.23 -1.90
C TYR A 14 -5.47 2.63 -3.20
N GLU A 15 -5.83 3.18 -4.36
CA GLU A 15 -5.32 2.76 -5.67
C GLU A 15 -3.81 2.98 -5.84
N ALA A 16 -3.25 3.92 -5.07
CA ALA A 16 -1.82 4.24 -5.06
C ALA A 16 -1.03 3.36 -4.09
N ASN A 17 -1.69 2.66 -3.15
CA ASN A 17 -1.07 1.74 -2.21
C ASN A 17 -1.88 0.43 -2.10
N ARG A 18 -1.85 -0.34 -3.19
CA ARG A 18 -2.65 -1.57 -3.37
C ARG A 18 -2.30 -2.65 -2.36
N VAL A 19 -1.03 -2.75 -1.97
CA VAL A 19 -0.58 -3.72 -0.94
C VAL A 19 -1.20 -3.39 0.41
N ALA A 20 -1.15 -2.13 0.85
CA ALA A 20 -1.75 -1.73 2.12
C ALA A 20 -3.28 -1.87 2.11
N ASP A 21 -3.94 -1.54 1.00
CA ASP A 21 -5.39 -1.71 0.84
C ASP A 21 -5.81 -3.20 0.88
N ALA A 22 -5.11 -4.06 0.14
CA ALA A 22 -5.36 -5.51 0.15
C ALA A 22 -5.11 -6.11 1.55
N LEU A 23 -4.03 -5.72 2.22
CA LEU A 23 -3.74 -6.13 3.59
C LEU A 23 -4.82 -5.64 4.57
N ALA A 24 -5.29 -4.40 4.45
CA ALA A 24 -6.35 -3.86 5.31
C ALA A 24 -7.67 -4.63 5.14
N LYS A 25 -8.01 -5.04 3.91
CA LYS A 25 -9.18 -5.88 3.62
C LYS A 25 -9.05 -7.29 4.21
N GLN A 26 -7.83 -7.84 4.28
CA GLN A 26 -7.55 -9.13 4.92
C GLN A 26 -7.43 -9.03 6.45
N GLY A 27 -6.99 -7.87 6.95
CA GLY A 27 -6.57 -7.64 8.33
C GLY A 27 -7.67 -7.73 9.38
N CYS A 28 -8.95 -7.74 8.98
CA CYS A 28 -10.07 -7.96 9.91
C CYS A 28 -10.02 -9.30 10.69
N VAL A 29 -9.10 -10.21 10.33
CA VAL A 29 -8.96 -11.54 10.96
C VAL A 29 -7.70 -11.67 11.83
N LEU A 30 -6.83 -10.65 11.89
CA LEU A 30 -5.54 -10.74 12.59
C LEU A 30 -5.67 -10.37 14.07
N GLN A 31 -5.19 -11.26 14.95
CA GLN A 31 -5.38 -11.18 16.41
C GLN A 31 -4.27 -10.40 17.13
N GLU A 32 -3.19 -10.04 16.43
CA GLU A 32 -2.00 -9.38 17.01
C GLU A 32 -1.85 -7.93 16.52
N ASP A 33 -1.33 -7.06 17.38
CA ASP A 33 -1.08 -5.64 17.09
C ASP A 33 -0.01 -5.41 16.00
N PHE A 34 0.82 -6.43 15.74
CA PHE A 34 1.88 -6.39 14.73
C PHE A 34 2.03 -7.76 14.08
N VAL A 35 1.83 -7.83 12.76
CA VAL A 35 1.91 -9.08 12.02
C VAL A 35 3.09 -9.06 11.06
N VAL A 36 3.97 -10.05 11.20
CA VAL A 36 5.04 -10.33 10.26
C VAL A 36 4.64 -11.56 9.46
N PHE A 37 4.71 -11.45 8.15
CA PHE A 37 4.41 -12.55 7.24
C PHE A 37 5.71 -13.22 6.79
N ASP A 38 6.01 -14.42 7.31
CA ASP A 38 7.16 -15.23 6.89
C ASP A 38 7.00 -15.76 5.46
N ILE A 39 5.75 -15.91 5.01
CA ILE A 39 5.34 -16.26 3.66
C ILE A 39 4.30 -15.26 3.19
N SER A 40 4.22 -15.01 1.87
CA SER A 40 3.25 -14.04 1.35
C SER A 40 1.82 -14.39 1.78
N PRO A 41 1.06 -13.42 2.33
CA PRO A 41 -0.28 -13.68 2.86
C PRO A 41 -1.32 -13.99 1.78
N SER A 42 -1.04 -13.67 0.52
CA SER A 42 -1.94 -13.89 -0.61
C SER A 42 -1.20 -13.82 -1.94
N ASP A 43 -1.64 -14.61 -2.91
CA ASP A 43 -1.16 -14.53 -4.31
C ASP A 43 -1.41 -13.15 -4.92
N GLU A 44 -2.49 -12.47 -4.54
CA GLU A 44 -2.79 -11.10 -4.98
C GLU A 44 -1.72 -10.11 -4.49
N ILE A 45 -1.34 -10.20 -3.21
CA ILE A 45 -0.31 -9.35 -2.61
C ILE A 45 1.06 -9.67 -3.23
N SER A 46 1.36 -10.97 -3.43
CA SER A 46 2.56 -11.40 -4.14
C SER A 46 2.67 -10.77 -5.53
N SER A 47 1.56 -10.73 -6.27
CA SER A 47 1.50 -10.15 -7.61
C SER A 47 1.82 -8.65 -7.58
N PHE A 48 1.24 -7.88 -6.65
CA PHE A 48 1.55 -6.45 -6.52
C PHE A 48 3.02 -6.19 -6.20
N VAL A 49 3.58 -6.93 -5.24
CA VAL A 49 4.99 -6.79 -4.86
C VAL A 49 5.91 -7.18 -6.02
N TYR A 50 5.58 -8.24 -6.75
CA TYR A 50 6.35 -8.69 -7.91
C TYR A 50 6.36 -7.64 -9.02
N SER A 51 5.21 -7.08 -9.36
CA SER A 51 5.12 -6.00 -10.35
C SER A 51 5.86 -4.73 -9.91
N ASP A 52 5.82 -4.35 -8.63
CA ASP A 52 6.59 -3.21 -8.11
C ASP A 52 8.11 -3.46 -8.22
N VAL A 53 8.58 -4.68 -7.93
CA VAL A 53 10.00 -5.07 -8.09
C VAL A 53 10.44 -5.00 -9.55
N ASN A 54 9.57 -5.40 -10.47
CA ASN A 54 9.84 -5.36 -11.91
C ASN A 54 9.65 -3.96 -12.53
N GLY A 55 9.24 -2.96 -11.74
CA GLY A 55 8.99 -1.61 -12.21
C GLY A 55 7.78 -1.52 -13.15
N GLU A 56 6.87 -2.47 -13.09
CA GLU A 56 5.66 -2.47 -13.91
C GLU A 56 4.72 -1.35 -13.48
N SER A 57 4.28 -0.55 -14.45
CA SER A 57 3.33 0.52 -14.18
C SER A 57 1.91 -0.01 -14.22
N PHE A 58 1.24 -0.04 -13.07
CA PHE A 58 -0.21 -0.13 -13.05
C PHE A 58 -0.82 1.24 -13.34
N CYS A 59 -2.01 1.26 -13.96
CA CYS A 59 -2.85 2.45 -13.97
C CYS A 59 -3.17 2.84 -12.52
N ARG A 60 -2.39 3.76 -11.95
CA ARG A 60 -2.67 4.41 -10.68
C ARG A 60 -3.68 5.49 -11.02
N LEU A 61 -4.91 5.37 -10.50
CA LEU A 61 -5.82 6.50 -10.42
C LEU A 61 -5.23 7.46 -9.40
N ILE A 62 -4.22 8.23 -9.82
CA ILE A 62 -3.83 9.41 -9.08
C ILE A 62 -5.05 10.32 -9.24
N ALA A 63 -5.77 10.59 -8.15
CA ALA A 63 -6.75 11.67 -8.20
C ALA A 63 -5.97 12.93 -8.57
N THR A 64 -6.01 13.29 -9.84
CA THR A 64 -5.61 14.59 -10.33
C THR A 64 -6.58 15.53 -9.66
N ASN A 65 -6.18 16.09 -8.52
CA ASN A 65 -6.80 17.27 -7.94
C ASN A 65 -6.66 18.41 -8.95
N ILE A 66 -7.54 18.42 -9.94
CA ILE A 66 -7.96 19.63 -10.63
C ILE A 66 -9.46 19.71 -10.42
N ALA A 67 -9.85 19.95 -9.17
CA ALA A 67 -11.04 20.72 -8.91
C ALA A 67 -10.72 22.16 -9.36
N ILE A 68 -10.86 22.44 -10.66
CA ILE A 68 -11.12 23.81 -11.09
C ILE A 68 -12.52 24.11 -10.58
N LEU A 69 -12.61 24.93 -9.54
CA LEU A 69 -13.82 25.67 -9.24
C LEU A 69 -14.11 26.53 -10.47
N ALA A 70 -15.13 26.14 -11.24
CA ALA A 70 -15.79 26.96 -12.25
C ALA A 70 -17.24 27.17 -11.80
#